data_AF-A0A963WK03-F1
#
_entry.id   AF-A0A963WK03-F1
#
_cell.length_a   1.000
_cell.length_b   1.000
_cell.length_c   1.000
_cell.angle_alpha   90.00
_cell.angle_beta   90.00
_cell.angle_gamma   90.00
#
_symmetry.space_group_name_H-M   'P 1'
#
loop_
_entity.id
_entity.type
_entity.pdbx_description
1 polymer ?
#
loop_
_entity_poly.entity_id
_entity_poly.type
_entity_poly.pdbx_seq_one_letter_code
_entity_poly.pdbx_strand_id
1 'polypeptide(L)'
;MILRRLHSDKRGTAAIEFTFAMPLLATLMIGILQFGLVLQASGAMRHAIGEGIRFAKVHPGATQTEVLDRTREALAGVKLSGVKQLTFQRGTSNQAEYGQITMQYELDPMIPFADIPPITLNETKTAYLPS
;
A
#
# COMPACT_ATOMS: atom_id res chain seq x y z
N MET A 1 53.98 -27.58 -7.27
CA MET A 1 53.81 -26.43 -8.21
C MET A 1 52.36 -25.95 -8.36
N ILE A 2 51.34 -26.81 -8.22
CA ILE A 2 49.92 -26.43 -8.39
C ILE A 2 49.41 -25.43 -7.33
N LEU A 3 49.76 -25.61 -6.05
CA LEU A 3 49.34 -24.68 -4.98
C LEU A 3 49.83 -23.23 -5.17
N ARG A 4 51.02 -23.05 -5.74
CA ARG A 4 51.61 -21.72 -5.99
C ARG A 4 50.92 -21.01 -7.16
N ARG A 5 50.34 -21.76 -8.09
CA ARG A 5 49.52 -21.23 -9.21
C ARG A 5 48.13 -20.83 -8.73
N LEU A 6 47.48 -21.62 -7.85
CA LEU A 6 46.20 -21.23 -7.24
C LEU A 6 46.32 -19.95 -6.40
N HIS A 7 47.38 -19.80 -5.60
CA HIS A 7 47.58 -18.60 -4.77
C HIS A 7 47.87 -17.32 -5.59
N SER A 8 48.38 -17.45 -6.81
CA SER A 8 48.66 -16.31 -7.69
C SER A 8 47.49 -15.96 -8.62
N ASP A 9 46.42 -16.76 -8.62
CA ASP A 9 45.29 -16.56 -9.51
C ASP A 9 44.29 -15.56 -8.91
N LYS A 10 44.31 -14.33 -9.43
CA LYS A 10 43.40 -13.24 -9.04
C LYS A 10 42.11 -13.21 -9.86
N ARG A 11 41.90 -14.14 -10.79
CA ARG A 11 40.73 -14.14 -11.70
C ARG A 11 39.39 -14.36 -10.98
N GLY A 12 39.41 -14.78 -9.71
CA GLY A 12 38.22 -14.95 -8.86
C GLY A 12 37.91 -13.81 -7.90
N THR A 13 38.78 -12.80 -7.76
CA THR A 13 38.60 -11.73 -6.75
C THR A 13 37.32 -10.92 -7.00
N ALA A 14 37.03 -10.57 -8.26
CA ALA A 14 35.80 -9.86 -8.62
C ALA A 14 34.52 -10.68 -8.33
N ALA A 15 34.58 -12.01 -8.45
CA ALA A 15 33.45 -12.88 -8.12
C ALA A 15 33.17 -12.90 -6.61
N ILE A 16 34.23 -12.88 -5.79
CA ILE A 16 34.10 -12.81 -4.33
C ILE A 16 33.52 -11.45 -3.91
N GLU A 17 34.01 -10.35 -4.46
CA GLU A 17 33.49 -9.00 -4.20
C GLU A 17 32.00 -8.90 -4.58
N PHE A 18 31.62 -9.43 -5.74
CA PHE A 18 30.22 -9.45 -6.18
C PHE A 18 29.33 -10.28 -5.26
N THR A 19 29.82 -11.40 -4.73
CA THR A 19 29.05 -12.26 -3.81
C THR A 19 28.63 -11.52 -2.54
N PHE A 20 29.42 -10.56 -2.07
CA PHE A 20 29.06 -9.73 -0.92
C PHE A 20 28.21 -8.51 -1.31
N ALA A 21 28.47 -7.90 -2.47
CA ALA A 21 27.72 -6.73 -2.92
C ALA A 21 26.30 -7.08 -3.40
N MET A 22 26.12 -8.23 -4.06
CA MET A 22 24.87 -8.61 -4.71
C MET A 22 23.70 -8.80 -3.74
N PRO A 23 23.83 -9.47 -2.58
CA PRO A 23 22.73 -9.58 -1.61
C PRO A 23 22.25 -8.22 -1.10
N LEU A 24 23.19 -7.30 -0.83
CA LEU A 24 22.88 -5.94 -0.39
C LEU A 24 22.12 -5.17 -1.49
N LEU A 25 22.63 -5.22 -2.72
CA LEU A 25 21.99 -4.56 -3.87
C LEU A 25 20.59 -5.13 -4.14
N ALA A 26 20.45 -6.45 -4.15
CA ALA A 26 19.16 -7.12 -4.36
C ALA A 26 18.14 -6.74 -3.27
N THR A 27 18.57 -6.71 -2.01
CA THR A 27 17.71 -6.27 -0.89
C THR A 27 17.25 -4.83 -1.08
N LEU A 28 18.17 -3.93 -1.47
CA LEU A 28 17.84 -2.53 -1.73
C LEU A 28 16.84 -2.39 -2.90
N MET A 29 17.06 -3.10 -4.00
CA MET A 29 16.16 -3.08 -5.16
C MET A 29 14.76 -3.56 -4.79
N ILE A 30 14.64 -4.69 -4.08
CA ILE A 30 13.35 -5.21 -3.63
C ILE A 30 12.69 -4.24 -2.65
N GLY A 31 13.46 -3.62 -1.75
CA GLY A 31 12.98 -2.60 -0.82
C GLY A 31 12.37 -1.38 -1.54
N ILE A 32 13.03 -0.89 -2.60
CA ILE A 32 12.51 0.20 -3.42
C ILE A 32 11.19 -0.18 -4.10
N LEU A 33 11.10 -1.40 -4.66
CA LEU A 33 9.86 -1.90 -5.27
C LEU A 33 8.74 -2.03 -4.25
N GLN A 34 9.03 -2.62 -3.08
CA GLN A 34 8.09 -2.76 -1.97
C GLN A 34 7.56 -1.40 -1.51
N PHE A 35 8.45 -0.40 -1.40
CA PHE A 35 8.06 0.96 -1.04
C PHE A 35 7.14 1.58 -2.12
N GLY A 36 7.43 1.36 -3.40
CA GLY A 36 6.57 1.79 -4.50
C GLY A 36 5.16 1.20 -4.41
N LEU A 37 5.03 -0.08 -4.06
CA LEU A 37 3.72 -0.74 -3.85
C LEU A 37 2.95 -0.14 -2.67
N VAL A 38 3.64 0.21 -1.58
CA VAL A 38 3.02 0.90 -0.43
C VAL A 38 2.47 2.27 -0.85
N LEU A 39 3.24 3.05 -1.61
CA LEU A 39 2.80 4.35 -2.12
C LEU A 39 1.62 4.22 -3.09
N GLN A 40 1.65 3.22 -3.98
CA GLN A 40 0.54 2.90 -4.87
C GLN A 40 -0.73 2.59 -4.05
N ALA A 41 -0.63 1.74 -3.03
CA ALA A 41 -1.76 1.37 -2.20
C ALA A 41 -2.35 2.55 -1.43
N SER A 42 -1.51 3.39 -0.81
CA SER A 42 -1.97 4.62 -0.14
C SER A 42 -2.65 5.57 -1.13
N GLY A 43 -2.10 5.75 -2.33
CA GLY A 43 -2.71 6.54 -3.40
C GLY A 43 -4.08 6.00 -3.82
N ALA A 44 -4.19 4.68 -4.02
CA ALA A 44 -5.43 4.01 -4.37
C ALA A 44 -6.49 4.18 -3.27
N MET A 45 -6.13 4.02 -2.00
CA MET A 45 -7.02 4.24 -0.86
C MET A 45 -7.56 5.67 -0.82
N ARG A 46 -6.67 6.67 -0.94
CA ARG A 46 -7.05 8.10 -0.93
C ARG A 46 -7.96 8.47 -2.07
N HIS A 47 -7.69 7.95 -3.26
CA HIS A 47 -8.53 8.11 -4.44
C HIS A 47 -9.92 7.51 -4.21
N ALA A 48 -9.97 6.24 -3.79
CA ALA A 48 -11.19 5.48 -3.59
C ALA A 48 -12.09 6.11 -2.52
N ILE A 49 -11.51 6.45 -1.36
CA ILE A 49 -12.21 7.17 -0.29
C ILE A 49 -12.73 8.53 -0.79
N GLY A 50 -11.91 9.26 -1.56
CA GLY A 50 -12.31 10.53 -2.14
C GLY A 50 -13.55 10.41 -3.03
N GLU A 51 -13.60 9.35 -3.83
CA GLU A 51 -14.74 9.06 -4.70
C GLU A 51 -15.99 8.65 -3.92
N GLY A 52 -15.85 7.84 -2.86
CA GLY A 52 -16.95 7.52 -1.94
C GLY A 52 -17.54 8.76 -1.27
N ILE A 53 -16.68 9.66 -0.75
CA ILE A 53 -17.12 10.93 -0.18
C ILE A 53 -17.80 11.81 -1.23
N ARG A 54 -17.26 11.88 -2.46
CA ARG A 54 -17.88 12.64 -3.55
C ARG A 54 -19.26 12.09 -3.88
N PHE A 55 -19.41 10.78 -3.93
CA PHE A 55 -20.69 10.13 -4.15
C PHE A 55 -21.70 10.46 -3.04
N ALA A 56 -21.29 10.41 -1.77
CA ALA A 56 -22.13 10.80 -0.64
C ALA A 56 -22.55 12.28 -0.67
N LYS A 57 -21.69 13.16 -1.20
CA LYS A 57 -22.02 14.58 -1.39
C LYS A 57 -23.04 14.79 -2.51
N VAL A 58 -22.88 14.09 -3.62
CA VAL A 58 -23.79 14.21 -4.78
C VAL A 58 -25.13 13.53 -4.50
N HIS A 59 -25.14 12.49 -3.66
CA HIS A 59 -26.34 11.73 -3.28
C HIS A 59 -26.54 11.77 -1.76
N PRO A 60 -27.11 12.84 -1.20
CA PRO A 60 -27.39 12.94 0.23
C PRO A 60 -28.27 11.80 0.75
N GLY A 61 -29.14 11.22 -0.08
CA GLY A 61 -29.96 10.07 0.30
C GLY A 61 -29.25 8.70 0.24
N ALA A 62 -28.01 8.63 -0.26
CA ALA A 62 -27.32 7.35 -0.44
C ALA A 62 -27.11 6.62 0.90
N THR A 63 -27.44 5.34 0.89
CA THR A 63 -27.22 4.43 2.00
C THR A 63 -25.72 4.23 2.23
N GLN A 64 -25.38 3.75 3.43
CA GLN A 64 -23.99 3.41 3.76
C GLN A 64 -23.41 2.39 2.77
N THR A 65 -24.20 1.38 2.41
CA THR A 65 -23.78 0.33 1.48
C THR A 65 -23.42 0.89 0.11
N GLU A 66 -24.26 1.75 -0.48
CA GLU A 66 -23.99 2.36 -1.80
C GLU A 66 -22.71 3.20 -1.81
N VAL A 67 -22.46 3.97 -0.73
CA VAL A 67 -21.23 4.75 -0.60
C VAL A 67 -20.00 3.83 -0.50
N LEU A 68 -20.11 2.74 0.25
CA LEU A 68 -19.02 1.77 0.40
C LEU A 68 -18.77 0.97 -0.87
N ASP A 69 -19.81 0.60 -1.61
CA ASP A 69 -19.68 -0.10 -2.88
C ASP A 69 -19.03 0.79 -3.93
N ARG A 70 -19.45 2.05 -4.03
CA ARG A 70 -18.77 3.04 -4.88
C ARG A 70 -17.30 3.21 -4.50
N THR A 71 -16.99 3.21 -3.20
CA THR A 71 -15.61 3.27 -2.69
C THR A 71 -14.81 2.05 -3.13
N ARG A 72 -15.38 0.83 -3.03
CA ARG A 72 -14.72 -0.41 -3.46
C ARG A 72 -14.48 -0.44 -4.96
N GLU A 73 -15.46 -0.02 -5.76
CA GLU A 73 -15.33 0.08 -7.22
C GLU A 73 -14.23 1.06 -7.65
N ALA A 74 -14.03 2.13 -6.88
CA ALA A 74 -13.00 3.13 -7.13
C ALA A 74 -11.60 2.69 -6.68
N LEU A 75 -11.48 1.55 -5.98
CA LEU A 75 -10.21 1.01 -5.50
C LEU A 75 -9.51 0.23 -6.62
N ALA A 76 -8.73 0.93 -7.43
CA ALA A 76 -8.01 0.37 -8.58
C ALA A 76 -6.55 0.05 -8.26
N GLY A 77 -6.01 -1.01 -8.88
CA GLY A 77 -4.59 -1.34 -8.82
C GLY A 77 -4.12 -2.01 -7.52
N VAL A 78 -5.05 -2.40 -6.64
CA VAL A 78 -4.78 -3.16 -5.41
C VAL A 78 -5.75 -4.31 -5.24
N LYS A 79 -5.42 -5.28 -4.37
CA LYS A 79 -6.27 -6.46 -4.14
C LYS A 79 -7.36 -6.12 -3.13
N LEU A 80 -8.63 -6.34 -3.47
CA LEU A 80 -9.75 -6.12 -2.54
C LEU A 80 -9.64 -6.96 -1.26
N SER A 81 -8.98 -8.13 -1.31
CA SER A 81 -8.72 -8.98 -0.13
C SER A 81 -7.82 -8.34 0.92
N GLY A 82 -7.08 -7.28 0.55
CA GLY A 82 -6.26 -6.50 1.49
C GLY A 82 -7.10 -5.54 2.34
N VAL A 83 -8.34 -5.22 1.96
CA VAL A 83 -9.21 -4.34 2.76
C VAL A 83 -9.68 -5.10 4.01
N LYS A 84 -9.20 -4.70 5.19
CA LYS A 84 -9.58 -5.30 6.49
C LYS A 84 -10.71 -4.57 7.18
N GLN A 85 -10.77 -3.26 6.98
CA GLN A 85 -11.85 -2.43 7.48
C GLN A 85 -12.21 -1.39 6.43
N LEU A 86 -13.51 -1.21 6.22
CA LEU A 86 -14.03 -0.13 5.41
C LEU A 86 -15.37 0.29 6.00
N THR A 87 -15.42 1.49 6.58
CA THR A 87 -16.60 2.03 7.23
C THR A 87 -16.93 3.41 6.67
N PHE A 88 -18.21 3.71 6.63
CA PHE A 88 -18.72 5.04 6.34
C PHE A 88 -19.70 5.42 7.44
N GLN A 89 -19.54 6.61 7.98
CA GLN A 89 -20.42 7.16 9.01
C GLN A 89 -20.83 8.57 8.62
N ARG A 90 -22.08 8.89 8.91
CA ARG A 90 -22.59 10.26 8.86
C ARG A 90 -22.72 10.79 10.27
N GLY A 91 -22.49 12.08 10.43
CA GLY A 91 -22.70 12.76 11.68
C GLY A 91 -22.98 14.24 11.45
N THR A 92 -23.24 14.95 12.53
CA THR A 92 -23.46 16.40 12.49
C THR A 92 -22.45 17.06 13.41
N SER A 93 -21.83 18.15 12.94
CA SER A 93 -20.91 18.98 13.72
C SER A 93 -21.24 20.44 13.46
N ASN A 94 -21.51 21.21 14.52
CA ASN A 94 -21.91 22.62 14.41
C ASN A 94 -23.06 22.85 13.42
N GLN A 95 -24.11 22.01 13.49
CA GLN A 95 -25.27 22.02 12.59
C GLN A 95 -24.99 21.70 11.11
N ALA A 96 -23.73 21.38 10.74
CA ALA A 96 -23.39 20.90 9.41
C ALA A 96 -23.26 19.37 9.40
N GLU A 97 -23.88 18.72 8.41
CA GLU A 97 -23.70 17.30 8.19
C GLU A 97 -22.31 16.99 7.64
N TYR A 98 -21.70 15.89 8.07
CA TYR A 98 -20.45 15.39 7.54
C TYR A 98 -20.53 13.89 7.27
N GLY A 99 -19.78 13.46 6.28
CA GLY A 99 -19.49 12.07 5.98
C GLY A 99 -18.03 11.78 6.30
N GLN A 100 -17.77 10.65 6.95
CA GLN A 100 -16.43 10.15 7.21
C GLN A 100 -16.31 8.73 6.68
N ILE A 101 -15.27 8.48 5.89
CA ILE A 101 -14.88 7.13 5.47
C ILE A 101 -13.54 6.79 6.11
N THR A 102 -13.45 5.60 6.70
CA THR A 102 -12.22 5.03 7.23
C THR A 102 -11.94 3.71 6.53
N MET A 103 -10.72 3.55 6.05
CA MET A 103 -10.24 2.33 5.40
C MET A 103 -8.95 1.86 6.06
N GLN A 104 -8.91 0.57 6.40
CA GLN A 104 -7.71 -0.15 6.76
C GLN A 104 -7.39 -1.16 5.66
N TYR A 105 -6.16 -1.11 5.16
CA TYR A 105 -5.65 -1.97 4.11
C TYR A 105 -4.37 -2.66 4.55
N GLU A 106 -4.27 -3.96 4.33
CA GLU A 106 -3.04 -4.73 4.54
C GLU A 106 -2.40 -5.09 3.21
N LEU A 107 -1.12 -4.76 3.10
CA LEU A 107 -0.27 -5.12 1.98
C LEU A 107 0.71 -6.23 2.39
N ASP A 108 0.61 -7.37 1.71
CA ASP A 108 1.55 -8.48 1.88
C ASP A 108 2.91 -8.12 1.25
N PRO A 109 4.04 -8.29 1.98
CA PRO A 109 5.36 -8.02 1.45
C PRO A 109 5.75 -9.02 0.34
N MET A 110 6.43 -8.54 -0.70
CA MET A 110 6.89 -9.37 -1.82
C MET A 110 8.31 -9.94 -1.61
N ILE A 111 8.73 -10.13 -0.36
CA ILE A 111 10.10 -10.57 -0.03
C ILE A 111 10.10 -12.09 0.20
N PRO A 112 10.69 -12.91 -0.69
CA PRO A 112 10.56 -14.36 -0.63
C PRO A 112 11.50 -15.05 0.38
N PHE A 113 12.50 -14.34 0.89
CA PHE A 113 13.56 -14.90 1.75
C PHE A 113 13.44 -14.46 3.22
N ALA A 114 12.41 -13.70 3.57
CA ALA A 114 12.17 -13.26 4.93
C ALA A 114 10.66 -13.22 5.22
N ASP A 115 10.26 -13.84 6.32
CA ASP A 115 8.89 -13.74 6.83
C ASP A 115 8.70 -12.38 7.48
N ILE A 116 8.03 -11.48 6.76
CA ILE A 116 7.77 -10.10 7.21
C ILE A 116 6.27 -9.95 7.41
N PRO A 117 5.82 -9.39 8.56
CA PRO A 117 4.41 -9.17 8.78
C PRO A 117 3.82 -8.21 7.74
N PRO A 118 2.52 -8.32 7.43
CA PRO A 118 1.83 -7.39 6.52
C PRO A 118 1.98 -5.94 6.95
N ILE A 119 2.07 -5.05 5.97
CA ILE A 119 2.12 -3.61 6.21
C ILE A 119 0.69 -3.09 6.25
N THR A 120 0.28 -2.58 7.41
CA THR A 120 -1.06 -2.00 7.60
C THR A 120 -1.06 -0.50 7.27
N LEU A 121 -1.96 -0.10 6.39
CA LEU A 121 -2.23 1.28 6.01
C LEU A 121 -3.61 1.69 6.53
N ASN A 122 -3.67 2.85 7.19
CA ASN A 122 -4.91 3.41 7.70
C ASN A 122 -5.13 4.78 7.06
N GLU A 123 -6.28 4.99 6.43
CA GLU A 123 -6.67 6.27 5.85
C GLU A 123 -8.08 6.62 6.31
N THR A 124 -8.25 7.85 6.78
CA THR A 124 -9.55 8.41 7.15
C THR A 124 -9.73 9.74 6.44
N LYS A 125 -10.91 9.94 5.87
CA LYS A 125 -11.29 11.21 5.25
C LYS A 125 -12.66 11.63 5.75
N THR A 126 -12.74 12.88 6.19
CA THR A 126 -13.99 13.54 6.58
C THR A 126 -14.28 14.67 5.60
N ALA A 127 -15.54 14.85 5.22
CA ALA A 127 -15.98 16.03 4.48
C ALA A 127 -17.41 16.41 4.85
N TYR A 128 -17.70 17.71 4.84
CA TYR A 128 -19.06 18.22 4.99
C TYR A 128 -19.92 17.83 3.79
N LEU A 129 -21.14 17.39 4.08
CA LEU A 129 -22.17 17.03 3.11
C LEU A 129 -23.16 18.21 2.99
N PRO A 130 -23.72 18.43 1.80
CA PRO A 130 -24.81 19.40 1.66
C PRO A 130 -26.03 18.88 2.43
N SER A 131 -26.65 19.78 3.20
CA SER A 131 -27.94 19.60 3.89
C SER A 131 -29.09 19.49 2.89
#